data_AF-A0AAD6FIT6-F1
#
_entry.id   AF-A0AAD6FIT6-F1
#
_cell.length_a   1.000
_cell.length_b   1.000
_cell.length_c   1.000
_cell.angle_alpha   90.00
_cell.angle_beta   90.00
_cell.angle_gamma   90.00
#
_symmetry.space_group_name_H-M   'P 1'
#
loop_
_entity.id
_entity.type
_entity.pdbx_description
1 polymer ?
#
loop_
_entity_poly.entity_id
_entity_poly.type
_entity_poly.pdbx_seq_one_letter_code
_entity_poly.pdbx_strand_id
1 'polypeptide(L)'
;MPLQSRFLSQLDLHSASLLRVFSKQSGQQGKKLKDMAAMMTEDIDAGRECLIKGLCIYLNEDPEDLVKEYMDMTEANTLREEEFKSYVSTNNNALKVI
;
A
#
# COMPACT_ATOMS: atom_id res chain seq x y z
N MET A 1 7.34 -14.69 -1.48
CA MET A 1 6.99 -13.26 -1.64
C MET A 1 7.98 -12.50 -2.56
N PRO A 2 8.20 -12.92 -3.83
CA PRO A 2 9.18 -12.26 -4.70
C PRO A 2 8.71 -10.91 -5.27
N LEU A 3 7.39 -10.68 -5.40
CA LEU A 3 6.86 -9.48 -6.04
C LEU A 3 7.03 -8.22 -5.18
N GLN A 4 6.69 -8.27 -3.90
CA GLN A 4 6.80 -7.13 -2.99
C GLN A 4 8.25 -6.65 -2.87
N SER A 5 9.18 -7.57 -2.61
CA SER A 5 10.60 -7.24 -2.53
C SER A 5 11.11 -6.64 -3.85
N ARG A 6 10.76 -7.22 -5.00
CA ARG A 6 11.12 -6.67 -6.31
C ARG A 6 10.53 -5.28 -6.54
N PHE A 7 9.26 -5.09 -6.21
CA PHE A 7 8.58 -3.79 -6.35
C PHE A 7 9.28 -2.72 -5.52
N LEU A 8 9.51 -2.99 -4.23
CA LEU A 8 10.19 -2.04 -3.34
C LEU A 8 11.61 -1.73 -3.82
N SER A 9 12.37 -2.73 -4.27
CA SER A 9 13.70 -2.49 -4.84
C SER A 9 13.67 -1.63 -6.11
N GLN A 10 12.65 -1.79 -6.96
CA GLN A 10 12.48 -0.93 -8.15
C GLN A 10 12.03 0.49 -7.75
N LEU A 11 11.18 0.61 -6.74
CA LEU A 11 10.77 1.91 -6.19
C LEU A 11 11.98 2.68 -5.65
N ASP A 12 12.83 2.02 -4.87
CA ASP A 12 14.07 2.59 -4.33
C ASP A 12 15.02 3.03 -5.47
N LEU A 13 15.21 2.16 -6.48
CA LEU A 13 16.05 2.44 -7.66
C LEU A 13 15.59 3.68 -8.44
N HIS A 14 14.27 3.91 -8.52
CA HIS A 14 13.69 5.00 -9.30
C HIS A 14 13.30 6.23 -8.48
N SER A 15 13.50 6.23 -7.16
CA SER A 15 13.15 7.31 -6.23
C SER A 15 13.60 8.70 -6.70
N ALA A 16 14.88 8.85 -7.05
CA ALA A 16 15.44 10.13 -7.51
C ALA A 16 14.79 10.62 -8.82
N SER A 17 14.44 9.69 -9.73
CA SER A 17 13.76 10.02 -10.98
C SER A 17 12.31 10.44 -10.73
N LEU A 18 11.61 9.76 -9.80
CA LEU A 18 10.26 10.10 -9.39
C LEU A 18 10.21 11.50 -8.76
N LEU A 19 11.10 11.80 -7.82
CA LEU A 19 11.19 13.12 -7.20
C LEU A 19 11.47 14.23 -8.23
N ARG A 20 12.31 13.95 -9.23
CA ARG A 20 12.57 14.87 -10.34
C ARG A 20 11.32 15.11 -11.20
N VAL A 21 10.49 14.09 -11.41
CA VAL A 21 9.24 14.24 -12.17
C VAL A 21 8.22 15.01 -11.34
N PHE A 22 8.11 14.71 -10.05
CA PHE A 22 7.23 15.42 -9.11
C PHE A 22 7.56 16.91 -9.03
N SER A 23 8.85 17.26 -9.00
CA SER A 23 9.28 18.67 -8.90
C SER A 23 8.93 19.50 -10.13
N LYS A 24 8.70 18.86 -11.29
CA LYS A 24 8.30 19.54 -12.53
C LYS A 24 6.81 19.89 -12.57
N GLN A 25 5.99 19.29 -11.71
CA GLN A 25 4.57 19.63 -11.65
C GLN A 25 4.32 21.01 -11.05
N SER A 26 3.35 21.70 -11.65
CA SER A 26 2.88 23.01 -11.23
C SER A 26 1.44 22.94 -10.71
N GLY A 27 0.92 24.07 -10.23
CA GLY A 27 -0.46 24.18 -9.73
C GLY A 27 -0.68 23.44 -8.41
N GLN A 28 -1.92 23.08 -8.12
CA GLN A 28 -2.31 22.47 -6.85
C GLN A 28 -1.68 21.08 -6.64
N GLN A 29 -1.63 20.27 -7.70
CA GLN A 29 -0.97 18.96 -7.68
C GLN A 29 0.53 19.11 -7.39
N GLY A 30 1.21 20.03 -8.07
CA GLY A 30 2.62 20.32 -7.83
C GLY A 30 2.91 20.83 -6.41
N LYS A 31 1.99 21.60 -5.82
CA LYS A 31 2.10 22.02 -4.42
C LYS A 31 2.04 20.81 -3.47
N LYS A 32 1.03 19.95 -3.62
CA LYS A 32 0.90 18.72 -2.82
C LYS A 32 2.14 17.84 -2.91
N LEU A 33 2.70 17.68 -4.11
CA LEU A 33 3.92 16.89 -4.34
C LEU A 33 5.16 17.49 -3.67
N LYS A 34 5.29 18.82 -3.66
CA LYS A 34 6.40 19.51 -2.97
C LYS A 34 6.28 19.43 -1.46
N ASP A 35 5.07 19.62 -0.94
CA ASP A 35 4.80 19.50 0.50
C ASP A 35 5.10 18.08 0.98
N MET A 36 4.71 17.05 0.20
CA MET A 36 5.09 15.65 0.45
C MET A 36 6.62 15.46 0.42
N ALA A 37 7.31 15.93 -0.61
CA ALA A 37 8.75 15.71 -0.74
C ALA A 37 9.55 16.37 0.40
N ALA A 38 9.06 17.48 0.96
CA ALA A 38 9.67 18.14 2.11
C ALA A 38 9.53 17.35 3.42
N MET A 39 8.56 16.43 3.50
CA MET A 39 8.30 15.56 4.65
C MET A 39 9.04 14.22 4.57
N MET A 40 9.79 13.96 3.48
CA MET A 40 10.61 12.75 3.38
C MET A 40 11.70 12.74 4.46
N THR A 41 11.84 11.58 5.10
CA THR A 41 12.84 11.35 6.15
C THR A 41 13.90 10.35 5.69
N GLU A 42 14.92 10.12 6.51
CA GLU A 42 15.93 9.08 6.26
C GLU A 42 15.41 7.66 6.51
N ASP A 43 14.22 7.52 7.12
CA ASP A 43 13.59 6.22 7.30
C ASP A 43 13.13 5.65 5.96
N ILE A 44 13.61 4.44 5.65
CA ILE A 44 13.40 3.81 4.33
C ILE A 44 11.92 3.55 4.07
N ASP A 45 11.19 3.09 5.09
CA ASP A 45 9.80 2.70 4.93
C ASP A 45 8.89 3.94 4.85
N ALA A 46 9.16 4.98 5.65
CA ALA A 46 8.52 6.28 5.52
C ALA A 46 8.82 6.92 4.16
N GLY A 47 10.05 6.81 3.66
CA GLY A 47 10.44 7.29 2.33
C GLY A 47 9.67 6.58 1.21
N ARG A 48 9.52 5.25 1.29
CA ARG A 48 8.73 4.45 0.35
C ARG A 48 7.25 4.81 0.40
N GLU A 49 6.68 4.99 1.59
CA GLU A 49 5.30 5.45 1.78
C GLU A 49 5.08 6.81 1.10
N CYS A 50 6.01 7.75 1.32
CA CYS A 50 5.99 9.08 0.72
C CYS A 50 5.98 9.03 -0.82
N LEU A 51 6.82 8.17 -1.41
CA LEU A 51 6.90 7.97 -2.86
C LEU A 51 5.62 7.37 -3.43
N ILE A 52 5.01 6.39 -2.75
CA ILE A 52 3.76 5.76 -3.18
C ILE A 52 2.63 6.79 -3.15
N LYS A 53 2.49 7.58 -2.07
CA LYS A 53 1.51 8.68 -1.99
C LYS A 53 1.74 9.72 -3.08
N GLY A 54 3.00 10.04 -3.38
CA GLY A 54 3.37 10.92 -4.49
C GLY A 54 2.92 10.41 -5.86
N LEU A 55 3.04 9.10 -6.10
CA LEU A 55 2.57 8.48 -7.34
C LEU A 55 1.06 8.65 -7.51
N CYS A 56 0.25 8.38 -6.48
CA CYS A 56 -1.19 8.61 -6.50
C CYS A 56 -1.52 10.07 -6.86
N ILE A 57 -0.91 11.02 -6.14
CA ILE A 57 -1.12 12.44 -6.40
C ILE A 57 -0.75 12.80 -7.85
N TYR A 58 0.38 12.31 -8.35
CA TYR A 58 0.85 12.55 -9.72
C TYR A 58 -0.10 12.00 -10.80
N LEU A 59 -0.77 10.88 -10.51
CA LEU A 59 -1.78 10.26 -11.37
C LEU A 59 -3.18 10.90 -11.21
N ASN A 60 -3.33 11.92 -10.35
CA ASN A 60 -4.59 12.54 -9.96
C ASN A 60 -5.54 11.62 -9.17
N GLU A 61 -4.97 10.69 -8.43
CA GLU A 61 -5.67 9.81 -7.49
C GLU A 61 -5.54 10.38 -6.06
N ASP A 62 -6.45 9.97 -5.18
CA ASP A 62 -6.38 10.30 -3.75
C ASP A 62 -5.55 9.22 -3.03
N PRO A 63 -4.42 9.56 -2.38
CA PRO A 63 -3.59 8.57 -1.72
C PRO A 63 -4.30 7.83 -0.57
N GLU A 64 -5.32 8.44 0.03
CA GLU A 64 -6.16 7.85 1.06
C GLU A 64 -7.03 6.71 0.53
N ASP A 65 -7.44 6.74 -0.75
CA ASP A 65 -8.22 5.67 -1.37
C ASP A 65 -7.40 4.37 -1.46
N LEU A 66 -6.10 4.49 -1.78
CA LEU A 66 -5.19 3.33 -1.84
C LEU A 66 -5.04 2.65 -0.47
N VAL A 67 -4.89 3.44 0.60
CA VAL A 67 -4.78 2.91 1.96
C VAL A 67 -6.07 2.18 2.36
N LYS A 68 -7.22 2.80 2.05
CA LYS A 68 -8.53 2.23 2.35
C LYS A 68 -8.76 0.91 1.61
N GLU A 69 -8.49 0.86 0.30
CA GLU A 69 -8.67 -0.37 -0.49
C GLU A 69 -7.83 -1.53 0.06
N TYR A 70 -6.59 -1.26 0.48
CA TYR A 70 -5.73 -2.26 1.10
C TYR A 70 -6.27 -2.76 2.46
N MET A 71 -6.79 -1.85 3.29
CA MET A 71 -7.39 -2.23 4.58
C MET A 71 -8.67 -3.05 4.39
N ASP A 72 -9.56 -2.61 3.50
CA ASP A 72 -10.81 -3.31 3.19
C ASP A 72 -10.52 -4.74 2.66
N MET A 73 -9.50 -4.91 1.82
CA MET A 73 -9.06 -6.23 1.33
C MET A 73 -8.51 -7.12 2.47
N THR A 74 -7.76 -6.53 3.40
CA THR A 74 -7.18 -7.25 4.54
C THR A 74 -8.25 -7.72 5.52
N GLU A 75 -9.23 -6.86 5.82
CA GLU A 75 -10.39 -7.20 6.65
C GLU A 75 -11.22 -8.31 6.00
N ALA A 76 -11.51 -8.21 4.71
CA ALA A 76 -12.23 -9.23 3.96
C ALA A 76 -11.47 -10.58 3.90
N ASN A 77 -10.14 -10.57 3.85
CA ASN A 77 -9.34 -11.80 3.94
C ASN A 77 -9.39 -12.41 5.34
N THR A 78 -9.29 -11.57 6.37
CA THR A 78 -9.33 -12.00 7.78
C THR A 78 -10.66 -12.67 8.11
N LEU A 79 -11.78 -12.04 7.73
CA LEU A 79 -13.12 -12.59 7.92
C LEU A 79 -13.29 -13.95 7.23
N ARG A 80 -12.81 -14.08 5.97
CA ARG A 80 -12.87 -15.35 5.24
C ARG A 80 -12.04 -16.45 5.89
N GLU A 81 -10.88 -16.13 6.44
CA GLU A 81 -10.06 -17.10 7.17
C GLU A 81 -10.75 -17.58 8.46
N GLU A 82 -11.42 -16.68 9.19
CA GLU A 82 -12.17 -17.01 10.40
C GLU A 82 -13.39 -17.89 10.10
N GLU A 83 -14.16 -17.57 9.06
CA GLU A 83 -15.27 -18.38 8.57
C GLU A 83 -14.82 -19.79 8.18
N PHE A 84 -13.70 -19.89 7.44
CA PHE A 84 -13.13 -21.17 7.05
C PHE A 84 -12.68 -22.00 8.25
N LYS A 85 -12.00 -21.39 9.24
CA LYS A 85 -11.60 -22.06 10.49
C LYS A 85 -12.82 -22.57 11.28
N SER A 86 -13.88 -21.78 11.36
CA SER A 86 -15.14 -22.14 12.02
C SER A 86 -15.84 -23.34 11.35
N TYR A 87 -15.93 -23.33 10.01
CA TYR A 87 -16.49 -24.42 9.22
C TYR A 87 -15.71 -25.74 9.42
N VAL A 88 -14.38 -25.69 9.35
CA VAL A 88 -13.52 -26.87 9.53
C VAL A 88 -13.65 -27.44 10.95
N SER A 89 -13.71 -26.58 11.98
CA SER A 89 -13.91 -27.00 13.36
C SER A 89 -15.24 -27.74 13.57
N THR A 90 -16.32 -27.20 13.01
CA THR A 90 -17.66 -27.80 13.09
C THR A 90 -17.72 -29.18 12.45
N ASN A 91 -17.14 -29.34 11.25
CA ASN A 91 -17.17 -30.62 10.52
C ASN A 91 -16.24 -31.69 11.11
N ASN A 92 -15.09 -31.29 11.65
CA ASN A 92 -14.19 -32.22 12.33
C ASN A 92 -14.78 -32.74 13.66
N ASN A 93 -15.61 -31.94 14.33
CA ASN A 93 -16.35 -32.40 15.50
C ASN A 93 -17.53 -33.31 15.14
N ALA A 94 -18.20 -33.07 14.01
CA ALA A 94 -19.30 -33.92 13.55
C ALA A 94 -18.86 -35.35 13.18
N LEU A 95 -17.64 -35.53 12.68
CA LEU A 95 -17.06 -36.85 12.35
C LEU A 95 -16.55 -37.65 13.56
N LYS A 96 -16.41 -37.02 14.75
CA LYS A 96 -15.97 -37.70 15.99
C LYS A 96 -17.12 -38.30 16.82
N VAL A 97 -18.37 -38.13 16.38
CA VAL A 97 -19.58 -38.56 17.12
C VAL A 97 -20.23 -39.81 16.49
N ILE A 98 -19.60 -40.41 15.48
CA ILE A 98 -20.00 -41.68 14.84
C ILE A 98 -18.93 -42.73 15.14
#